data_AF-A0A5B6UUF4-F1
#
_entry.id   AF-A0A5B6UUF4-F1
#
_cell.length_a   1.000
_cell.length_b   1.000
_cell.length_c   1.000
_cell.angle_alpha   90.00
_cell.angle_beta   90.00
_cell.angle_gamma   90.00
#
_symmetry.space_group_name_H-M   'P 1'
#
loop_
_entity.id
_entity.type
_entity.pdbx_description
1 polymer ?
#
loop_
_entity_poly.entity_id
_entity_poly.type
_entity_poly.pdbx_seq_one_letter_code
_entity_poly.pdbx_strand_id
1 'polypeptide(L)'
;MKEVVKKELLKWLDASICVPKKEGLTVVKNEKNELIPTRIITGWRVCIDYRKLNAATKKKPFSSSLYRKMLDRLAEKEYYCFLDGYLGYHQIPIHPND
;
A
#
# COMPACT_ATOMS: atom_id res chain seq x y z
N MET A 1 -17.04 1.40 19.94
CA MET A 1 -15.82 1.10 19.15
C MET A 1 -15.64 2.07 17.97
N LYS A 2 -16.61 2.20 17.06
CA LYS A 2 -16.54 3.15 15.92
C LYS A 2 -16.26 4.60 16.34
N GLU A 3 -16.88 5.07 17.43
CA GLU A 3 -16.69 6.44 17.92
C GLU A 3 -15.29 6.70 18.49
N VAL A 4 -14.70 5.69 19.14
CA VAL A 4 -13.34 5.76 19.70
C VAL A 4 -12.33 5.83 18.56
N VAL A 5 -12.49 4.96 17.55
CA VAL A 5 -11.62 4.96 16.35
C VAL A 5 -11.72 6.28 15.60
N LYS A 6 -12.93 6.82 15.44
CA LYS A 6 -13.15 8.12 14.79
C LYS A 6 -12.45 9.25 15.54
N LYS A 7 -12.56 9.29 16.87
CA LYS A 7 -11.87 10.27 17.73
C LYS A 7 -10.35 10.19 17.58
N GLU A 8 -9.79 8.99 17.52
CA GLU A 8 -8.34 8.79 17.36
C GLU A 8 -7.84 9.19 15.96
N LEU A 9 -8.59 8.85 14.91
CA LEU A 9 -8.27 9.24 13.53
C LEU A 9 -8.31 10.77 13.34
N LEU A 10 -9.25 11.46 14.00
CA LEU A 10 -9.31 12.92 14.01
C LEU A 10 -8.01 13.52 14.58
N LYS A 11 -7.53 13.02 15.73
CA LYS A 11 -6.25 13.47 16.31
C LYS A 11 -5.07 13.26 15.36
N TRP A 12 -5.04 12.12 14.66
CA TRP A 12 -3.95 11.81 13.71
C TRP A 12 -4.01 12.68 12.45
N LEU A 13 -5.21 13.06 12.03
CA LEU A 13 -5.42 14.00 10.93
C LEU A 13 -4.93 15.40 11.32
N ASP A 14 -5.28 15.87 12.52
CA ASP A 14 -4.85 17.16 13.06
C ASP A 14 -3.31 17.23 13.20
N ALA A 15 -2.69 16.12 13.62
CA ALA A 15 -1.24 15.98 13.70
C ALA A 15 -0.56 15.77 12.34
N SER A 16 -1.31 15.76 11.23
CA SER A 16 -0.80 15.47 9.87
C SER A 16 -0.04 14.13 9.76
N ILE A 17 -0.38 13.16 10.61
CA ILE A 17 0.21 11.81 10.59
C ILE A 17 -0.43 10.94 9.51
N CYS A 18 -1.73 11.15 9.25
CA CYS A 18 -2.47 10.43 8.24
C CYS A 18 -3.22 11.36 7.29
N VAL A 19 -3.42 10.89 6.06
CA VAL A 19 -4.14 11.61 5.00
C VAL A 19 -5.24 10.70 4.45
N PRO A 20 -6.49 11.19 4.34
CA PRO A 20 -7.55 10.44 3.69
C PRO A 20 -7.29 10.42 2.18
N LYS A 21 -7.15 9.23 1.61
CA LYS A 21 -6.91 9.03 0.18
C LYS A 21 -8.11 8.34 -0.46
N LYS A 22 -8.61 8.89 -1.57
CA LYS A 22 -9.61 8.22 -2.39
C LYS A 22 -9.00 6.97 -3.01
N GLU A 23 -9.64 5.84 -2.76
CA GLU A 23 -9.24 4.53 -3.29
C GLU A 23 -9.51 4.45 -4.79
N GLY A 24 -8.59 3.82 -5.52
CA GLY A 24 -8.80 3.52 -6.94
C GLY A 24 -8.74 4.73 -7.88
N LEU A 25 -8.40 5.93 -7.38
CA LEU A 25 -8.28 7.11 -8.25
C LEU A 25 -6.94 7.11 -8.99
N THR A 26 -6.93 6.52 -10.19
CA THR A 26 -5.89 6.77 -11.18
C THR A 26 -6.32 7.95 -12.03
N VAL A 27 -5.48 8.98 -12.08
CA VAL A 27 -5.73 10.19 -12.87
C VAL A 27 -4.74 10.19 -14.03
N VAL A 28 -5.26 10.19 -15.26
CA VAL A 28 -4.44 10.25 -16.47
C VAL A 28 -4.68 11.61 -17.13
N LYS A 29 -3.62 12.24 -17.63
CA LYS A 29 -3.73 13.47 -18.43
C LYS A 29 -4.15 13.11 -19.85
N ASN A 30 -5.21 13.75 -20.33
CA ASN A 30 -5.57 13.69 -21.75
C ASN A 30 -4.64 14.59 -22.60
N GLU A 31 -4.75 14.53 -23.92
CA GLU A 31 -4.02 15.37 -24.89
C GLU A 31 -4.19 16.88 -24.63
N LYS A 32 -5.31 17.27 -24.00
CA LYS A 32 -5.60 18.65 -23.58
C LYS A 32 -5.06 19.01 -22.19
N ASN A 33 -4.20 18.16 -21.59
CA ASN A 33 -3.71 18.27 -20.20
C ASN A 33 -4.81 18.23 -19.11
N GLU A 34 -6.04 17.88 -19.47
CA GLU A 34 -7.13 17.68 -18.52
C GLU A 34 -6.94 16.37 -17.74
N LEU A 35 -7.15 16.43 -16.43
CA LEU A 35 -7.02 15.30 -15.52
C LEU A 35 -8.31 14.48 -15.52
N ILE A 36 -8.33 13.37 -16.27
CA ILE A 36 -9.50 12.49 -16.36
C ILE A 36 -9.32 11.31 -15.40
N PRO A 37 -10.27 11.08 -14.47
CA PRO A 37 -10.25 9.90 -13.63
C PRO A 37 -10.54 8.66 -14.48
N THR A 38 -9.60 7.71 -14.52
CA THR A 38 -9.67 6.51 -15.39
C THR A 38 -10.39 5.34 -14.69
N ARG A 39 -10.63 5.44 -13.39
CA ARG A 39 -11.22 4.38 -12.57
C ARG A 39 -12.19 4.98 -11.55
N ILE A 40 -13.30 4.26 -11.33
CA ILE A 40 -14.36 4.66 -10.39
C ILE A 40 -13.81 4.61 -8.96
N ILE A 41 -14.12 5.64 -8.16
CA ILE A 41 -13.73 5.71 -6.76
C ILE A 41 -14.54 4.67 -5.98
N THR A 42 -13.87 3.66 -5.44
CA THR A 42 -14.52 2.55 -4.70
C THR A 42 -14.59 2.78 -3.19
N GLY A 43 -13.86 3.75 -2.65
CA GLY A 43 -13.85 4.04 -1.21
C GLY A 43 -12.82 5.05 -0.76
N TRP A 44 -12.61 5.13 0.56
CA TRP A 44 -11.58 5.94 1.20
C TRP A 44 -10.60 5.04 1.96
N ARG A 45 -9.30 5.32 1.83
CA ARG A 45 -8.22 4.67 2.58
C ARG A 45 -7.56 5.68 3.50
N VAL A 46 -7.21 5.24 4.70
CA VAL A 46 -6.32 5.99 5.59
C VAL A 46 -4.89 5.72 5.12
N CYS A 47 -4.16 6.77 4.73
CA CYS A 47 -2.76 6.68 4.35
C CYS A 47 -1.89 7.30 5.46
N ILE A 48 -1.02 6.51 6.09
CA ILE A 48 -0.10 6.99 7.12
C ILE A 48 1.19 7.47 6.44
N ASP A 49 1.68 8.64 6.82
CA ASP A 49 2.91 9.20 6.26
C ASP A 49 4.15 8.58 6.90
N TYR A 50 4.62 7.47 6.32
CA TYR A 50 5.82 6.78 6.76
C TYR A 50 7.13 7.39 6.23
N ARG A 51 7.14 8.55 5.57
CA ARG A 51 8.38 9.08 4.95
C ARG A 51 9.53 9.25 5.94
N LYS A 52 9.25 9.83 7.11
CA LYS A 52 10.24 10.00 8.19
C LYS A 52 10.69 8.65 8.76
N LEU A 53 9.75 7.73 8.98
CA LEU A 53 10.03 6.38 9.47
C LEU A 53 10.92 5.61 8.48
N ASN A 54 10.55 5.59 7.20
CA ASN A 54 11.29 4.89 6.15
C ASN A 54 12.71 5.44 5.92
N ALA A 55 12.97 6.71 6.28
CA ALA A 55 14.29 7.30 6.25
C ALA A 55 15.15 6.87 7.46
N ALA A 56 14.53 6.69 8.62
CA ALA A 56 15.19 6.22 9.84
C ALA A 56 15.42 4.70 9.86
N THR A 57 14.53 3.92 9.20
CA THR A 57 14.62 2.46 9.17
C THR A 57 15.70 1.97 8.21
N LYS A 58 16.52 1.02 8.67
CA LYS A 58 17.50 0.35 7.80
C LYS A 58 16.78 -0.46 6.72
N LYS A 59 17.01 -0.10 5.46
CA LYS A 59 16.49 -0.86 4.31
C LYS A 59 17.11 -2.25 4.30
N LYS A 60 16.27 -3.29 4.40
CA LYS A 60 16.70 -4.68 4.17
C LYS A 60 16.65 -4.94 2.66
N PRO A 61 17.79 -5.14 1.99
CA PRO A 61 17.77 -5.50 0.58
C PRO A 61 17.10 -6.87 0.44
N PHE A 62 16.01 -6.91 -0.32
CA PHE A 62 15.41 -8.17 -0.74
C PHE A 62 16.42 -8.87 -1.65
N SER A 63 16.68 -10.16 -1.40
CA SER A 63 17.63 -10.92 -2.21
C SER A 63 17.08 -11.06 -3.63
N SER A 64 17.62 -10.28 -4.57
CA SER A 64 17.26 -10.34 -5.99
C SER A 64 17.37 -11.76 -6.58
N SER A 65 18.27 -12.58 -6.01
CA SER A 65 18.40 -14.00 -6.34
C SER A 65 17.15 -14.84 -6.06
N LEU A 66 16.35 -14.49 -5.04
CA LEU A 66 15.12 -15.21 -4.69
C LEU A 66 14.05 -15.01 -5.77
N TYR A 67 13.86 -13.78 -6.23
CA TYR A 67 12.89 -13.47 -7.28
C TYR A 67 13.25 -14.17 -8.60
N ARG A 68 14.51 -14.09 -9.03
CA ARG A 68 14.98 -14.75 -10.26
C ARG A 68 14.75 -16.26 -10.21
N LYS A 69 15.13 -16.91 -9.10
CA LYS A 69 14.94 -18.35 -8.92
C LYS A 69 13.46 -18.76 -8.95
N MET A 70 12.56 -17.91 -8.45
CA MET A 70 11.12 -18.18 -8.53
C MET A 70 10.59 -18.03 -9.96
N LEU A 71 11.07 -17.04 -10.72
CA LEU A 71 10.70 -16.87 -12.12
C LEU A 71 11.17 -18.03 -13.00
N ASP A 72 12.42 -18.47 -12.85
CA ASP A 72 12.97 -19.58 -13.64
C ASP A 72 12.14 -20.86 -13.42
N ARG A 73 11.73 -21.12 -12.18
CA ARG A 73 10.84 -22.25 -11.84
C ARG A 73 9.42 -22.10 -12.39
N LEU A 74 8.98 -20.86 -12.57
CA LEU A 74 7.65 -20.54 -13.08
C LEU A 74 7.62 -20.75 -14.60
N ALA A 75 8.64 -20.29 -15.32
CA ALA A 75 8.69 -20.27 -16.80
C ALA A 75 8.47 -21.63 -17.48
N GLU A 76 8.73 -22.74 -16.80
CA GLU A 76 8.57 -24.11 -17.33
C GLU A 76 7.20 -24.72 -17.04
N LYS A 77 6.21 -23.95 -16.56
CA LYS A 77 4.87 -24.46 -16.21
C LYS A 77 3.83 -24.11 -17.27
N GLU A 78 2.94 -25.06 -17.53
CA GLU A 78 1.85 -24.90 -18.50
C GLU A 78 0.66 -24.12 -17.92
N TYR A 79 0.48 -24.15 -16.60
CA TYR A 79 -0.62 -23.50 -15.90
C TYR A 79 -0.12 -22.62 -14.75
N TYR A 80 -0.77 -21.48 -14.57
CA TYR A 80 -0.44 -20.48 -13.56
C TYR A 80 -1.66 -20.10 -12.73
N CYS A 81 -1.47 -19.95 -11.42
CA CYS A 81 -2.46 -19.39 -10.51
C CYS A 81 -1.80 -18.29 -9.68
N PHE A 82 -2.46 -17.14 -9.60
CA PHE A 82 -2.02 -16.01 -8.78
C PHE A 82 -2.93 -15.86 -7.57
N LEU A 83 -2.32 -15.78 -6.39
CA LEU A 83 -3.01 -15.47 -5.15
C LEU A 83 -2.76 -14.00 -4.81
N ASP A 84 -3.83 -13.27 -4.51
CA ASP A 84 -3.73 -11.88 -4.07
C ASP A 84 -3.51 -11.82 -2.55
N GLY A 85 -2.37 -11.25 -2.15
CA GLY A 85 -2.04 -10.94 -0.76
C GLY A 85 -2.60 -9.59 -0.30
N TYR A 86 -3.83 -9.24 -0.69
CA TYR A 86 -4.42 -7.90 -0.53
C TYR A 86 -4.24 -7.30 0.89
N LEU A 87 -4.35 -8.14 1.93
CA LEU A 87 -4.18 -7.75 3.34
C LEU A 87 -2.95 -8.37 4.00
N GLY A 88 -1.98 -8.85 3.21
CA GLY A 88 -0.82 -9.58 3.71
C GLY A 88 -0.03 -8.81 4.78
N TYR A 89 0.10 -7.49 4.62
CA TYR A 89 0.76 -6.64 5.61
C TYR A 89 0.04 -6.59 6.97
N HIS A 90 -1.29 -6.71 7.00
CA HIS A 90 -2.07 -6.64 8.23
C HIS A 90 -2.09 -7.99 8.99
N GLN A 91 -1.59 -9.05 8.37
CA GLN A 91 -1.52 -10.39 8.96
C GLN A 91 -0.17 -10.66 9.64
N ILE A 92 0.87 -9.89 9.30
CA ILE A 92 2.21 -10.06 9.87
C ILE A 92 2.31 -9.19 11.13
N PRO A 93 2.57 -9.78 12.30
CA PRO A 93 2.73 -9.02 13.54
C PRO A 93 4.00 -8.16 13.48
N ILE A 94 3.90 -6.94 14.03
CA ILE A 94 5.06 -6.08 14.30
C ILE A 94 5.81 -6.66 15.50
N HIS A 95 7.14 -6.57 15.49
CA HIS A 95 7.94 -7.05 16.60
C HIS A 95 7.62 -6.23 17.88
N PRO A 96 7.45 -6.83 19.06
CA PRO A 96 6.99 -6.10 20.26
C PRO A 96 7.90 -4.95 20.73
N ASN A 97 9.17 -4.98 20.32
CA ASN A 97 10.16 -3.95 20.68
C ASN A 97 10.35 -2.88 19.59
N ASP A 98 9.59 -2.96 18.50
CA ASP A 98 9.53 -1.96 17.42
C ASP A 98 8.27 -1.09 17.59
#